data_AF-A0AAW1NNU2-F1
#
_entry.id   AF-A0AAW1NNU2-F1
#
_cell.length_a   1.000
_cell.length_b   1.000
_cell.length_c   1.000
_cell.angle_alpha   90.00
_cell.angle_beta   90.00
_cell.angle_gamma   90.00
#
_symmetry.space_group_name_H-M   'P 1'
#
loop_
_entity.id
_entity.type
_entity.pdbx_description
1 polymer ?
#
loop_
_entity_poly.entity_id
_entity_poly.type
_entity_poly.pdbx_seq_one_letter_code
_entity_poly.pdbx_strand_id
1 'polypeptide(L)'
;MRGCLTLHDGSTLLLEPDRALVLGRAHASPSAAAQVSRQQCQVSFLSSSQRLLVCNKGANPTLLIPRQQGSTHTTLTGGQSAEIAAGDGIALLSSHPEDTVTFTTTTDLPSAGPDKREEAVAESQPVMVILCGIPGSGKSTFCNSLMSRSQQPWTRVCQDAIKGTKRRQRCVSAAREAMKLGRNCLIDRCNFDAEQRKDFVALAKELGCQVHAVVLRLPNKLCAQRAADRIGHEGNVEGEEAKKVVGMMSRPFAKSGVPGRQEGFASIIVCNNDTQVARALTAWANYSPANPDPSVEYSAHTSARQLRGAGAWQGALQRIARDPHSAGSGSQAPIAIDDQCVMINDLYPKARCHALVVARDASLQSPDNLTREHIPLLQHMQEEAMQWVQQQQAEHPDLPPFRMGFHSVPSLPQLHMHVISQDFDSPQLKHKKHWISFNGTFFLQRKSAS
;
A
#
# COMPACT_ATOMS: atom_id res chain seq x y z
N MET A 1 -9.24 -1.05 34.68
CA MET A 1 -8.85 0.35 34.39
C MET A 1 -8.00 0.34 33.14
N ARG A 2 -8.26 1.22 32.16
CA ARG A 2 -7.47 1.28 30.91
C ARG A 2 -6.62 2.55 30.88
N GLY A 3 -5.41 2.45 30.35
CA GLY A 3 -4.56 3.60 30.10
C GLY A 3 -4.98 4.31 28.81
N CYS A 4 -4.99 5.63 28.81
CA CYS A 4 -5.22 6.44 27.62
C CYS A 4 -4.24 7.61 27.53
N LEU A 5 -3.91 7.97 26.30
CA LEU A 5 -3.18 9.19 25.98
C LEU A 5 -4.18 10.20 25.45
N THR A 6 -4.25 11.36 26.09
CA THR A 6 -5.10 12.47 25.69
C THR A 6 -4.25 13.52 25.01
N LEU A 7 -4.60 13.88 23.78
CA LEU A 7 -3.96 14.96 23.03
C LEU A 7 -4.57 16.32 23.40
N HIS A 8 -3.87 17.41 23.07
CA HIS A 8 -4.32 18.77 23.36
C HIS A 8 -5.68 19.13 22.72
N ASP A 9 -6.03 18.51 21.59
CA ASP A 9 -7.33 18.68 20.93
C ASP A 9 -8.48 17.88 21.60
N GLY A 10 -8.20 17.23 22.73
CA GLY A 10 -9.15 16.42 23.49
C GLY A 10 -9.36 15.01 22.93
N SER A 11 -8.71 14.64 21.82
CA SER A 11 -8.76 13.29 21.30
C SER A 11 -8.04 12.31 22.23
N THR A 12 -8.54 11.08 22.32
CA THR A 12 -7.99 10.05 23.21
C THR A 12 -7.57 8.83 22.42
N LEU A 13 -6.39 8.31 22.76
CA LEU A 13 -5.86 7.07 22.23
C LEU A 13 -5.79 6.04 23.34
N LEU A 14 -6.54 4.96 23.20
CA LEU A 14 -6.56 3.85 24.15
C LEU A 14 -5.25 3.05 24.04
N LEU A 15 -4.61 2.80 25.17
CA LEU A 15 -3.43 1.95 25.25
C LEU A 15 -3.84 0.53 25.57
N GLU A 16 -3.46 -0.41 24.71
CA GLU A 16 -3.58 -1.83 25.00
C GLU A 16 -2.57 -2.22 26.11
N PRO A 17 -2.99 -2.98 27.13
CA PRO A 17 -2.08 -3.50 28.16
C PRO A 17 -0.88 -4.21 27.54
N ASP A 18 0.32 -3.91 28.04
CA ASP A 18 1.57 -4.60 27.67
C ASP A 18 1.95 -4.51 26.18
N ARG A 19 1.25 -3.68 25.40
CA ARG A 19 1.61 -3.34 24.01
C ARG A 19 2.32 -1.99 23.97
N ALA A 20 3.45 -1.99 23.27
CA ALA A 20 4.20 -0.77 23.03
C ALA A 20 3.63 0.03 21.85
N LEU A 21 3.45 1.32 22.06
CA LEU A 21 3.13 2.32 21.05
C LEU A 21 4.35 3.22 20.82
N VAL A 22 4.66 3.56 19.57
CA VAL A 22 5.76 4.48 19.24
C VAL A 22 5.19 5.84 18.86
N LEU A 23 5.64 6.88 19.55
CA LEU A 23 5.29 8.28 19.32
C LEU A 23 6.44 9.00 18.59
N GLY A 24 6.09 9.84 17.61
CA GLY A 24 7.04 10.57 16.79
C GLY A 24 6.34 11.31 15.63
N ARG A 25 7.11 11.85 14.70
CA ARG A 25 6.56 12.64 13.58
C ARG A 25 5.83 11.78 12.54
N ALA A 26 4.63 12.21 12.13
CA ALA A 26 3.84 11.60 11.06
C ALA A 26 4.55 11.66 9.68
N HIS A 27 4.22 10.70 8.80
CA HIS A 27 4.91 10.48 7.52
C HIS A 27 4.72 11.60 6.46
N ALA A 28 3.96 12.67 6.74
CA ALA A 28 3.34 13.52 5.72
C ALA A 28 3.40 15.05 5.91
N SER A 29 4.26 15.62 6.77
CA SER A 29 4.44 17.10 6.82
C SER A 29 5.86 17.54 6.46
N PRO A 30 6.06 18.30 5.36
CA PRO A 30 7.32 18.96 5.03
C PRO A 30 7.55 20.26 5.84
N SER A 31 6.54 20.80 6.52
CA SER A 31 6.61 22.12 7.18
C SER A 31 6.76 22.09 8.71
N ALA A 32 6.64 20.93 9.36
CA ALA A 32 7.02 20.82 10.78
C ALA A 32 8.54 20.73 10.85
N ALA A 33 9.17 21.72 11.52
CA ALA A 33 10.61 21.86 11.67
C ALA A 33 11.32 20.52 11.91
N ALA A 34 12.52 20.37 11.35
CA ALA A 34 13.37 19.18 11.38
C ALA A 34 13.86 18.74 12.80
N GLN A 35 13.12 19.09 13.86
CA GLN A 35 13.48 18.94 15.27
C GLN A 35 12.80 17.74 15.97
N VAL A 36 11.81 17.06 15.37
CA VAL A 36 11.11 15.89 15.98
C VAL A 36 11.52 14.59 15.28
N SER A 37 11.91 13.57 16.05
CA SER A 37 12.32 12.26 15.51
C SER A 37 11.10 11.51 14.95
N ARG A 38 11.29 10.71 13.88
CA ARG A 38 10.23 9.84 13.34
C ARG A 38 9.75 8.80 14.37
N GLN A 39 10.65 8.37 15.24
CA GLN A 39 10.38 7.50 16.38
C GLN A 39 11.09 8.13 17.57
N GLN A 40 10.39 8.96 18.32
CA GLN A 40 10.99 9.74 19.40
C GLN A 40 10.96 8.97 20.71
N CYS A 41 9.79 8.48 21.11
CA CYS A 41 9.67 7.63 22.28
C CYS A 41 8.73 6.46 22.03
N GLN A 42 8.90 5.42 22.83
CA GLN A 42 8.03 4.27 22.92
C GLN A 42 7.33 4.33 24.28
N VAL A 43 6.02 4.11 24.30
CA VAL A 43 5.19 4.11 25.50
C VAL A 43 4.49 2.76 25.66
N SER A 44 4.47 2.24 26.87
CA SER A 44 3.82 0.97 27.20
C SER A 44 3.01 1.12 28.49
N PHE A 45 1.72 0.79 28.45
CA PHE A 45 0.88 0.82 29.65
C PHE A 45 1.11 -0.44 30.48
N LEU A 46 1.61 -0.25 31.71
CA LEU A 46 1.84 -1.32 32.67
C LEU A 46 0.57 -1.52 33.50
N SER A 47 -0.21 -2.55 33.14
CA SER A 47 -1.51 -2.80 33.77
C SER A 47 -1.40 -3.13 35.26
N SER A 48 -0.29 -3.77 35.68
CA SER A 48 -0.01 -4.17 37.06
C SER A 48 0.26 -2.97 37.99
N SER A 49 0.97 -1.96 37.52
CA SER A 49 1.31 -0.76 38.30
C SER A 49 0.45 0.46 37.96
N GLN A 50 -0.40 0.36 36.95
CA GLN A 50 -1.19 1.47 36.39
C GLN A 50 -0.33 2.68 35.99
N ARG A 51 0.93 2.43 35.64
CA ARG A 51 1.90 3.43 35.18
C ARG A 51 2.10 3.33 33.67
N LEU A 52 2.60 4.41 33.07
CA LEU A 52 3.05 4.41 31.69
C LEU A 52 4.58 4.40 31.66
N LEU A 53 5.17 3.35 31.09
CA LEU A 53 6.60 3.28 30.84
C LEU A 53 6.93 4.04 29.55
N VAL A 54 7.77 5.06 29.64
CA VAL A 54 8.22 5.88 28.51
C VAL A 54 9.70 5.60 28.26
N CYS A 55 10.06 5.23 27.04
CA CYS A 55 11.44 4.94 26.62
C CYS A 55 11.83 5.83 25.45
N ASN A 56 12.91 6.60 25.58
CA ASN A 56 13.41 7.45 24.50
C ASN A 56 14.10 6.60 23.42
N LYS A 57 13.57 6.61 22.19
CA LYS A 57 14.09 5.85 21.04
C LYS A 57 14.81 6.71 20.00
N GLY A 58 14.50 8.00 19.94
CA GLY A 58 15.06 8.93 18.97
C GLY A 58 16.32 9.65 19.48
N ALA A 59 17.00 10.34 18.56
CA ALA A 59 18.12 11.23 18.91
C ALA A 59 17.67 12.47 19.70
N ASN A 60 16.39 12.85 19.58
CA ASN A 60 15.82 14.01 20.26
C ASN A 60 15.32 13.62 21.65
N PRO A 61 15.51 14.48 22.68
CA PRO A 61 15.07 14.17 24.03
C PRO A 61 13.55 14.05 24.15
N THR A 62 13.08 13.26 25.10
CA THR A 62 11.66 13.19 25.48
C THR A 62 11.48 13.82 26.84
N LEU A 63 10.66 14.87 26.94
CA LEU A 63 10.42 15.60 28.17
C LEU A 63 9.20 15.01 28.90
N LEU A 64 9.37 14.71 30.19
CA LEU A 64 8.31 14.27 31.07
C LEU A 64 7.87 15.46 31.94
N ILE A 65 6.57 15.76 31.89
CA ILE A 65 5.96 16.91 32.53
C ILE A 65 5.11 16.40 33.70
N PRO A 66 5.57 16.54 34.95
CA PRO A 66 4.79 16.12 36.10
C PRO A 66 3.53 16.98 36.26
N ARG A 67 2.43 16.36 36.73
CA ARG A 67 1.16 17.08 36.99
C ARG A 67 1.27 18.13 38.11
N GLN A 68 2.09 17.87 39.13
CA GLN A 68 2.19 18.73 40.31
C GLN A 68 3.07 19.97 40.00
N GLN A 69 2.47 21.16 40.10
CA GLN A 69 3.19 22.43 39.96
C GLN A 69 4.33 22.51 41.00
N GLY A 70 5.54 22.83 40.54
CA GLY A 70 6.76 22.87 41.36
C GLY A 70 7.64 21.62 41.30
N SER A 71 7.21 20.54 40.63
CA SER A 71 8.03 19.35 40.39
C SER A 71 8.99 19.57 39.21
N THR A 72 10.21 19.03 39.30
CA THR A 72 11.21 19.17 38.23
C THR A 72 10.85 18.32 37.02
N HIS A 73 10.95 18.92 35.83
CA HIS A 73 10.81 18.19 34.58
C HIS A 73 11.96 17.19 34.41
N THR A 74 11.65 15.99 33.94
CA THR A 74 12.65 14.96 33.64
C THR A 74 12.84 14.84 32.14
N THR A 75 14.10 14.88 31.68
CA THR A 75 14.43 14.72 30.25
C THR A 75 15.06 13.37 30.00
N LEU A 76 14.45 12.55 29.14
CA LEU A 76 14.98 11.27 28.70
C LEU A 76 15.78 11.44 27.40
N THR A 77 16.97 10.88 27.35
CA THR A 77 17.87 10.87 26.19
C THR A 77 18.41 9.45 25.95
N GLY A 78 18.84 9.14 24.73
CA GLY A 78 19.67 7.95 24.44
C GLY A 78 19.24 6.63 25.09
N GLY A 79 18.03 6.14 24.82
CA GLY A 79 17.55 4.85 25.36
C GLY A 79 17.06 4.88 26.80
N GLN A 80 17.22 5.99 27.52
CA GLN A 80 16.70 6.15 28.88
C GLN A 80 15.19 5.93 28.93
N SER A 81 14.72 5.39 30.06
CA SER A 81 13.32 5.11 30.29
C SER A 81 12.91 5.55 31.69
N ALA A 82 11.66 5.97 31.85
CA ALA A 82 11.05 6.29 33.14
C ALA A 82 9.55 5.99 33.12
N GLU A 83 9.00 5.74 34.30
CA GLU A 83 7.57 5.56 34.50
C GLU A 83 6.90 6.88 34.89
N ILE A 84 5.76 7.18 34.28
CA ILE A 84 4.93 8.34 34.62
C ILE A 84 3.56 7.92 35.16
N ALA A 85 2.98 8.77 36.00
CA ALA A 85 1.68 8.54 36.65
C ALA A 85 0.53 9.15 35.84
N ALA A 86 -0.69 8.74 36.15
CA ALA A 86 -1.88 9.37 35.58
C ALA A 86 -1.93 10.87 35.91
N GLY A 87 -2.05 11.69 34.88
CA GLY A 87 -2.01 13.14 34.92
C GLY A 87 -0.68 13.75 34.46
N ASP A 88 0.39 12.97 34.40
CA ASP A 88 1.67 13.44 33.87
C ASP A 88 1.63 13.52 32.34
N GLY A 89 2.40 14.45 31.78
CA GLY A 89 2.53 14.72 30.36
C GLY A 89 3.82 14.17 29.76
N ILE A 90 3.77 13.88 28.46
CA ILE A 90 4.92 13.61 27.61
C ILE A 90 4.94 14.70 26.56
N ALA A 91 6.01 15.49 26.53
CA ALA A 91 6.29 16.42 25.45
C ALA A 91 7.36 15.81 24.53
N LEU A 92 6.97 15.64 23.27
CA LEU A 92 7.94 15.40 22.20
C LEU A 92 8.62 16.74 21.91
N LEU A 93 9.91 16.72 21.61
CA LEU A 93 10.70 17.91 21.27
C LEU A 93 10.19 18.57 19.97
N SER A 94 9.10 19.31 20.06
CA SER A 94 8.66 20.29 19.08
C SER A 94 8.96 21.69 19.62
N SER A 95 8.95 22.67 18.73
CA SER A 95 9.22 24.07 19.05
C SER A 95 8.14 24.71 19.95
N HIS A 96 7.08 23.98 20.34
CA HIS A 96 5.88 24.54 20.97
C HIS A 96 5.34 23.69 22.15
N PRO A 97 5.00 24.30 23.30
CA PRO A 97 4.42 23.62 24.48
C PRO A 97 3.07 22.91 24.21
N GLU A 98 2.40 23.28 23.12
CA GLU A 98 1.07 22.80 22.71
C GLU A 98 1.06 21.31 22.28
N ASP A 99 2.21 20.71 21.99
CA ASP A 99 2.34 19.30 21.55
C ASP A 99 2.51 18.29 22.71
N THR A 100 1.93 18.60 23.87
CA THR A 100 1.97 17.73 25.04
C THR A 100 0.87 16.68 24.98
N VAL A 101 1.22 15.43 25.26
CA VAL A 101 0.26 14.32 25.41
C VAL A 101 0.15 13.96 26.89
N THR A 102 -1.05 13.99 27.45
CA THR A 102 -1.28 13.67 28.86
C THR A 102 -1.68 12.21 29.02
N PHE A 103 -1.01 11.50 29.92
CA PHE A 103 -1.42 10.16 30.31
C PHE A 103 -2.59 10.23 31.29
N THR A 104 -3.68 9.54 31.01
CA THR A 104 -4.82 9.42 31.93
C THR A 104 -5.21 7.96 32.08
N THR A 105 -5.90 7.65 33.18
CA THR A 105 -6.55 6.36 33.38
C THR A 105 -8.04 6.59 33.52
N THR A 106 -8.85 5.78 32.85
CA THR A 106 -10.31 5.87 32.95
C THR A 106 -10.93 4.57 33.46
N THR A 107 -11.95 4.75 34.32
CA THR A 107 -12.91 3.73 34.74
C THR A 107 -14.22 3.82 33.97
N ASP A 108 -14.50 4.95 33.31
CA ASP A 108 -15.82 5.29 32.76
C ASP A 108 -15.77 5.68 31.28
N LEU A 109 -16.41 4.85 30.47
CA LEU A 109 -17.01 5.14 29.16
C LEU A 109 -18.39 4.46 29.17
N PRO A 110 -19.38 4.97 28.42
CA PRO A 110 -20.77 4.54 28.55
C PRO A 110 -20.90 3.02 28.36
N SER A 111 -21.56 2.39 29.33
CA SER A 111 -22.07 1.04 29.26
C SER A 111 -22.89 0.88 27.97
N ALA A 112 -22.36 0.14 27.00
CA ALA A 112 -23.23 -0.65 26.15
C ALA A 112 -23.92 -1.64 27.11
N GLY A 113 -25.21 -1.39 27.40
CA GLY A 113 -26.03 -2.27 28.22
C GLY A 113 -26.01 -3.71 27.71
N PRO A 114 -26.52 -4.67 28.50
CA PRO A 114 -26.36 -6.08 28.24
C PRO A 114 -27.17 -6.46 27.01
N ASP A 115 -26.57 -6.35 25.82
CA ASP A 115 -27.11 -7.03 24.67
C ASP A 115 -26.87 -8.51 24.90
N LYS A 116 -27.98 -9.20 25.16
CA LYS A 116 -28.05 -10.65 25.28
C LYS A 116 -27.75 -11.25 23.92
N ARG A 117 -26.47 -11.23 23.59
CA ARG A 117 -25.82 -12.22 22.74
C ARG A 117 -24.54 -12.59 23.45
N GLU A 118 -24.63 -13.60 24.31
CA GLU A 118 -23.66 -14.70 24.22
C GLU A 118 -23.73 -15.24 22.79
N GLU A 119 -23.24 -14.47 21.81
CA GLU A 119 -22.63 -15.09 20.66
C GLU A 119 -21.36 -15.68 21.26
N ALA A 120 -21.42 -16.99 21.50
CA ALA A 120 -20.22 -17.80 21.62
C ALA A 120 -19.21 -17.23 20.62
N VAL A 121 -18.12 -16.65 21.12
CA VAL A 121 -16.95 -16.41 20.28
C VAL A 121 -16.55 -17.81 19.88
N ALA A 122 -17.09 -18.28 18.76
CA ALA A 122 -16.67 -19.53 18.15
C ALA A 122 -15.16 -19.41 18.08
N GLU A 123 -14.46 -20.29 18.78
CA GLU A 123 -13.00 -20.36 18.79
C GLU A 123 -12.54 -20.48 17.34
N SER A 124 -12.30 -19.33 16.71
CA SER A 124 -12.02 -19.29 15.30
C SER A 124 -10.60 -19.76 15.13
N GLN A 125 -10.42 -20.86 14.42
CA GLN A 125 -9.09 -21.37 14.17
C GLN A 125 -8.27 -20.31 13.41
N PRO A 126 -7.05 -19.97 13.89
CA PRO A 126 -6.19 -19.01 13.21
C PRO A 126 -5.88 -19.47 11.78
N VAL A 127 -5.57 -18.55 10.88
CA VAL A 127 -5.20 -18.88 9.49
C VAL A 127 -3.73 -18.63 9.19
N MET A 128 -3.21 -19.39 8.23
CA MET A 128 -1.85 -19.23 7.72
C MET A 128 -1.87 -18.68 6.30
N VAL A 129 -1.09 -17.63 6.05
CA VAL A 129 -0.95 -17.00 4.74
C VAL A 129 0.50 -17.08 4.27
N ILE A 130 0.73 -17.79 3.18
CA ILE A 130 2.03 -17.97 2.58
C ILE A 130 2.22 -16.95 1.44
N LEU A 131 3.14 -16.01 1.63
CA LEU A 131 3.51 -15.08 0.57
C LEU A 131 4.51 -15.75 -0.39
N CYS A 132 4.28 -15.59 -1.68
CA CYS A 132 5.15 -16.11 -2.74
C CYS A 132 5.57 -14.95 -3.65
N GLY A 133 6.86 -14.84 -3.96
CA GLY A 133 7.33 -13.81 -4.89
C GLY A 133 8.82 -13.53 -4.75
N ILE A 134 9.41 -13.01 -5.83
CA ILE A 134 10.82 -12.63 -5.87
C ILE A 134 11.14 -11.47 -4.90
N PRO A 135 12.42 -11.27 -4.53
CA PRO A 135 12.82 -10.07 -3.80
C PRO A 135 12.38 -8.78 -4.52
N GLY A 136 12.03 -7.74 -3.77
CA GLY A 136 11.49 -6.49 -4.33
C GLY A 136 10.02 -6.53 -4.77
N SER A 137 9.34 -7.68 -4.73
CA SER A 137 7.91 -7.77 -5.09
C SER A 137 6.94 -7.13 -4.09
N GLY A 138 7.41 -6.77 -2.90
CA GLY A 138 6.63 -6.07 -1.87
C GLY A 138 6.08 -6.94 -0.73
N LYS A 139 6.53 -8.19 -0.57
CA LYS A 139 6.06 -9.12 0.47
C LYS A 139 6.15 -8.55 1.90
N SER A 140 7.32 -8.06 2.30
CA SER A 140 7.49 -7.48 3.64
C SER A 140 6.63 -6.23 3.85
N THR A 141 6.50 -5.40 2.81
CA THR A 141 5.61 -4.24 2.82
C THR A 141 4.16 -4.65 2.98
N PHE A 142 3.73 -5.72 2.29
CA PHE A 142 2.40 -6.30 2.42
C PHE A 142 2.15 -6.76 3.86
N CYS A 143 3.05 -7.55 4.44
CA CYS A 143 2.91 -8.03 5.82
C CYS A 143 2.83 -6.89 6.82
N ASN A 144 3.74 -5.92 6.75
CA ASN A 144 3.76 -4.78 7.67
C ASN A 144 2.49 -3.92 7.55
N SER A 145 2.00 -3.72 6.32
CA SER A 145 0.77 -2.96 6.08
C SER A 145 -0.48 -3.72 6.53
N LEU A 146 -0.48 -5.05 6.43
CA LEU A 146 -1.60 -5.88 6.87
C LEU A 146 -1.69 -5.86 8.39
N MET A 147 -0.55 -6.10 9.07
CA MET A 147 -0.50 -6.09 10.53
C MET A 147 -0.86 -4.73 11.14
N SER A 148 -0.64 -3.62 10.43
CA SER A 148 -1.01 -2.28 10.91
C SER A 148 -2.46 -1.89 10.65
N ARG A 149 -3.15 -2.57 9.73
CA ARG A 149 -4.53 -2.24 9.32
C ARG A 149 -5.57 -3.22 9.83
N SER A 150 -5.16 -4.47 10.07
CA SER A 150 -6.07 -5.52 10.53
C SER A 150 -6.45 -5.33 12.00
N GLN A 151 -7.72 -5.62 12.31
CA GLN A 151 -8.20 -5.73 13.68
C GLN A 151 -7.90 -7.10 14.32
N GLN A 152 -7.62 -8.12 13.51
CA GLN A 152 -7.22 -9.45 13.96
C GLN A 152 -5.74 -9.50 14.36
N PRO A 153 -5.34 -10.38 15.31
CA PRO A 153 -3.94 -10.53 15.69
C PRO A 153 -3.14 -11.30 14.65
N TRP A 154 -2.08 -10.68 14.12
CA TRP A 154 -1.18 -11.28 13.13
C TRP A 154 0.25 -11.38 13.65
N THR A 155 0.97 -12.40 13.17
CA THR A 155 2.41 -12.58 13.38
C THR A 155 3.09 -12.79 12.03
N ARG A 156 4.10 -11.96 11.72
CA ARG A 156 4.97 -12.15 10.56
C ARG A 156 6.14 -13.06 10.93
N VAL A 157 6.28 -14.16 10.20
CA VAL A 157 7.42 -15.08 10.28
C VAL A 157 8.29 -14.86 9.04
N CYS A 158 9.46 -14.26 9.24
CA CYS A 158 10.43 -13.93 8.20
C CYS A 158 11.72 -14.72 8.41
N GLN A 159 12.25 -15.34 7.36
CA GLN A 159 13.53 -16.08 7.44
C GLN A 159 14.72 -15.14 7.65
N ASP A 160 14.66 -13.93 7.10
CA ASP A 160 15.76 -12.97 7.13
C ASP A 160 16.00 -12.41 8.55
N ALA A 161 14.96 -12.45 9.40
CA ALA A 161 15.06 -12.11 10.82
C ALA A 161 15.73 -13.21 11.69
N ILE A 162 15.89 -14.44 11.17
CA ILE A 162 16.39 -15.59 11.92
C ILE A 162 17.86 -15.85 11.62
N LYS A 163 18.75 -15.48 12.55
CA LYS A 163 20.20 -15.78 12.49
C LYS A 163 20.46 -17.30 12.68
N GLY A 164 21.46 -17.86 12.00
CA GLY A 164 21.97 -19.23 12.22
C GLY A 164 21.64 -20.29 11.14
N THR A 165 21.92 -21.56 11.45
CA THR A 165 21.62 -22.74 10.61
C THR A 165 20.16 -23.20 10.79
N LYS A 166 19.65 -24.08 9.90
CA LYS A 166 18.27 -24.63 9.97
C LYS A 166 17.15 -23.58 9.94
N ARG A 167 17.35 -22.50 9.17
CA ARG A 167 16.42 -21.34 9.13
C ARG A 167 14.98 -21.71 8.76
N ARG A 168 14.77 -22.69 7.88
CA ARG A 168 13.43 -23.20 7.49
C ARG A 168 12.70 -23.83 8.68
N GLN A 169 13.34 -24.75 9.39
CA GLN A 169 12.77 -25.41 10.57
C GLN A 169 12.45 -24.42 11.68
N ARG A 170 13.28 -23.38 11.85
CA ARG A 170 13.01 -22.29 12.80
C ARG A 170 11.79 -21.45 12.41
N CYS A 171 11.59 -21.16 11.12
CA CYS A 171 10.37 -20.50 10.64
C CYS A 171 9.12 -21.35 10.93
N VAL A 172 9.18 -22.66 10.67
CA VAL A 172 8.07 -23.59 10.95
C VAL A 172 7.76 -23.63 12.45
N SER A 173 8.79 -23.67 13.30
CA SER A 173 8.62 -23.62 14.76
C SER A 173 7.99 -22.29 15.21
N ALA A 174 8.49 -21.16 14.73
CA ALA A 174 7.93 -19.84 15.05
C ALA A 174 6.47 -19.70 14.59
N ALA A 175 6.13 -20.23 13.40
CA ALA A 175 4.76 -20.28 12.92
C ALA A 175 3.87 -21.14 13.83
N ARG A 176 4.35 -22.31 14.27
CA ARG A 176 3.62 -23.19 15.19
C ARG A 176 3.29 -22.48 16.50
N GLU A 177 4.29 -21.83 17.12
CA GLU A 177 4.09 -21.14 18.39
C GLU A 177 3.12 -19.95 18.24
N ALA A 178 3.23 -19.17 17.16
CA ALA A 178 2.27 -18.10 16.89
C ALA A 178 0.82 -18.60 16.75
N MET A 179 0.64 -19.72 16.05
CA MET A 179 -0.69 -20.31 15.82
C MET A 179 -1.27 -20.92 17.09
N LYS A 180 -0.44 -21.54 17.95
CA LYS A 180 -0.88 -22.01 19.30
C LYS A 180 -1.35 -20.88 20.20
N LEU A 181 -0.78 -19.68 20.04
CA LEU A 181 -1.21 -18.46 20.74
C LEU A 181 -2.47 -17.82 20.12
N GLY A 182 -3.14 -18.48 19.18
CA GLY A 182 -4.36 -17.97 18.55
C GLY A 182 -4.12 -16.86 17.53
N ARG A 183 -2.88 -16.64 17.06
CA ARG A 183 -2.55 -15.56 16.12
C ARG A 183 -2.53 -16.07 14.69
N ASN A 184 -3.05 -15.27 13.76
CA ASN A 184 -2.90 -15.54 12.33
C ASN A 184 -1.43 -15.38 11.92
N CYS A 185 -0.97 -16.18 10.97
CA CYS A 185 0.46 -16.27 10.64
C CYS A 185 0.74 -15.89 9.18
N LEU A 186 1.65 -14.94 8.96
CA LEU A 186 2.16 -14.52 7.65
C LEU A 186 3.55 -15.09 7.42
N ILE A 187 3.71 -15.97 6.43
CA ILE A 187 5.00 -16.52 6.05
C ILE A 187 5.64 -15.64 4.98
N ASP A 188 6.52 -14.72 5.39
CA ASP A 188 7.26 -13.81 4.51
C ASP A 188 8.59 -14.43 4.07
N ARG A 189 8.53 -15.25 3.03
CA ARG A 189 9.69 -15.83 2.34
C ARG A 189 9.47 -15.76 0.83
N CYS A 190 10.46 -16.14 0.02
CA CYS A 190 10.27 -16.19 -1.44
C CYS A 190 9.30 -17.31 -1.88
N ASN A 191 9.29 -18.45 -1.17
CA ASN A 191 8.34 -19.58 -1.30
C ASN A 191 7.97 -19.94 -2.75
N PHE A 192 8.94 -19.91 -3.66
CA PHE A 192 8.65 -19.93 -5.09
C PHE A 192 8.29 -21.33 -5.61
N ASP A 193 8.81 -22.40 -4.99
CA ASP A 193 8.52 -23.79 -5.36
C ASP A 193 7.69 -24.52 -4.28
N ALA A 194 7.10 -25.66 -4.67
CA ALA A 194 6.24 -26.46 -3.81
C ALA A 194 7.01 -27.07 -2.62
N GLU A 195 8.30 -27.38 -2.79
CA GLU A 195 9.13 -27.97 -1.73
C GLU A 195 9.33 -26.99 -0.57
N GLN A 196 9.49 -25.70 -0.86
CA GLN A 196 9.60 -24.64 0.15
C GLN A 196 8.30 -24.42 0.92
N ARG A 197 7.14 -24.67 0.28
CA ARG A 197 5.81 -24.50 0.87
C ARG A 197 5.35 -25.71 1.67
N LYS A 198 5.82 -26.91 1.30
CA LYS A 198 5.42 -28.20 1.85
C LYS A 198 5.39 -28.24 3.38
N ASP A 199 6.45 -27.77 4.04
CA ASP A 199 6.56 -27.83 5.50
C ASP A 199 5.51 -26.95 6.21
N PHE A 200 5.12 -25.82 5.61
CA PHE A 200 4.10 -24.92 6.18
C PHE A 200 2.69 -25.43 5.92
N VAL A 201 2.43 -25.98 4.73
CA VAL A 201 1.16 -26.66 4.45
C VAL A 201 0.98 -27.85 5.39
N ALA A 202 2.02 -28.67 5.57
CA ALA A 202 1.97 -29.81 6.48
C ALA A 202 1.69 -29.36 7.92
N LEU A 203 2.33 -28.28 8.38
CA LEU A 203 2.07 -27.66 9.68
C LEU A 203 0.61 -27.19 9.79
N ALA A 204 0.07 -26.53 8.77
CA ALA A 204 -1.31 -26.05 8.80
C ALA A 204 -2.30 -27.23 8.92
N LYS A 205 -2.06 -28.30 8.15
CA LYS A 205 -2.85 -29.54 8.23
C LYS A 205 -2.78 -30.19 9.61
N GLU A 206 -1.60 -30.23 10.23
CA GLU A 206 -1.41 -30.78 11.57
C GLU A 206 -2.16 -29.97 12.63
N LEU A 207 -2.19 -28.65 12.50
CA LEU A 207 -2.88 -27.74 13.42
C LEU A 207 -4.38 -27.56 13.10
N GLY A 208 -4.89 -28.21 12.05
CA GLY A 208 -6.29 -28.11 11.61
C GLY A 208 -6.66 -26.80 10.93
N CYS A 209 -5.72 -25.87 10.73
CA CYS A 209 -6.02 -24.54 10.22
C CYS A 209 -6.00 -24.43 8.69
N GLN A 210 -6.71 -23.42 8.18
CA GLN A 210 -6.68 -23.12 6.75
C GLN A 210 -5.36 -22.44 6.36
N VAL A 211 -4.83 -22.84 5.20
CA VAL A 211 -3.63 -22.25 4.60
C VAL A 211 -3.97 -21.61 3.25
N HIS A 212 -3.51 -20.39 3.05
CA HIS A 212 -3.77 -19.58 1.86
C HIS A 212 -2.47 -19.09 1.23
N ALA A 213 -2.52 -18.74 -0.06
CA ALA A 213 -1.37 -18.20 -0.77
C ALA A 213 -1.65 -16.80 -1.32
N VAL A 214 -0.67 -15.90 -1.18
CA VAL A 214 -0.65 -14.60 -1.88
C VAL A 214 0.59 -14.54 -2.76
N VAL A 215 0.38 -14.54 -4.08
CA VAL A 215 1.44 -14.62 -5.09
C VAL A 215 1.67 -13.24 -5.70
N LEU A 216 2.82 -12.63 -5.40
CA LEU A 216 3.24 -11.33 -5.93
C LEU A 216 4.09 -11.54 -7.19
N ARG A 217 3.43 -11.62 -8.35
CA ARG A 217 4.01 -11.79 -9.69
C ARG A 217 4.15 -10.46 -10.43
N LEU A 218 4.83 -9.52 -9.79
CA LEU A 218 5.08 -8.21 -10.40
C LEU A 218 6.21 -8.29 -11.44
N PRO A 219 6.28 -7.36 -12.41
CA PRO A 219 7.33 -7.36 -13.44
C PRO A 219 8.74 -7.41 -12.85
N ASN A 220 9.61 -8.27 -13.41
CA ASN A 220 10.97 -8.47 -12.90
C ASN A 220 11.79 -7.16 -12.85
N LYS A 221 11.64 -6.30 -13.87
CA LYS A 221 12.31 -4.99 -13.92
C LYS A 221 11.89 -4.11 -12.73
N LEU A 222 10.59 -4.09 -12.40
CA LEU A 222 10.06 -3.34 -11.26
C LEU A 222 10.59 -3.90 -9.93
N CYS A 223 10.59 -5.22 -9.77
CA CYS A 223 11.11 -5.88 -8.58
C CYS A 223 12.62 -5.64 -8.39
N ALA A 224 13.41 -5.70 -9.46
CA ALA A 224 14.85 -5.44 -9.43
C ALA A 224 15.14 -3.98 -9.04
N GLN A 225 14.39 -3.03 -9.60
CA GLN A 225 14.50 -1.61 -9.24
C GLN A 225 14.18 -1.41 -7.76
N ARG A 226 13.05 -1.95 -7.28
CA ARG A 226 12.65 -1.89 -5.87
C ARG A 226 13.65 -2.51 -4.92
N ALA A 227 14.29 -3.60 -5.32
CA ALA A 227 15.29 -4.26 -4.51
C ALA A 227 16.60 -3.45 -4.45
N ALA A 228 16.99 -2.80 -5.55
CA ALA A 228 18.17 -1.95 -5.63
C ALA A 228 18.02 -0.65 -4.82
N ASP A 229 16.84 -0.03 -4.89
CA ASP A 229 16.52 1.22 -4.19
C ASP A 229 16.23 1.03 -2.68
N ARG A 230 16.29 -0.22 -2.20
CA ARG A 230 15.95 -0.55 -0.81
C ARG A 230 17.13 -0.24 0.11
N ILE A 231 16.83 0.50 1.18
CA ILE A 231 17.77 0.81 2.27
C ILE A 231 17.29 0.07 3.54
N GLY A 232 18.20 -0.62 4.23
CA GLY A 232 17.96 -1.26 5.52
C GLY A 232 17.18 -2.58 5.46
N HIS A 233 17.43 -3.43 4.46
CA HIS A 233 16.77 -4.74 4.42
C HIS A 233 17.32 -5.70 5.49
N GLU A 234 16.42 -6.42 6.19
CA GLU A 234 16.75 -7.44 7.22
C GLU A 234 17.79 -8.48 6.75
N GLY A 235 17.87 -8.73 5.43
CA GLY A 235 18.83 -9.66 4.82
C GLY A 235 20.17 -9.05 4.34
N ASN A 236 20.43 -7.75 4.55
CA ASN A 236 21.64 -7.03 4.12
C ASN A 236 22.01 -7.13 2.62
N VAL A 237 21.02 -7.35 1.73
CA VAL A 237 21.23 -7.34 0.27
C VAL A 237 20.68 -6.05 -0.30
N GLU A 238 21.57 -5.15 -0.74
CA GLU A 238 21.26 -3.80 -1.24
C GLU A 238 22.01 -3.52 -2.55
N GLY A 239 21.58 -2.50 -3.30
CA GLY A 239 22.26 -2.04 -4.52
C GLY A 239 22.31 -3.06 -5.66
N GLU A 240 23.42 -3.08 -6.41
CA GLU A 240 23.60 -3.95 -7.59
C GLU A 240 23.52 -5.45 -7.25
N GLU A 241 23.88 -5.83 -6.02
CA GLU A 241 23.80 -7.21 -5.56
C GLU A 241 22.34 -7.68 -5.44
N ALA A 242 21.43 -6.78 -5.07
CA ALA A 242 20.00 -7.05 -5.04
C ALA A 242 19.42 -7.32 -6.45
N LYS A 243 19.91 -6.61 -7.48
CA LYS A 243 19.50 -6.85 -8.88
C LYS A 243 19.91 -8.24 -9.35
N LYS A 244 21.13 -8.70 -9.00
CA LYS A 244 21.59 -10.06 -9.33
C LYS A 244 20.75 -11.12 -8.65
N VAL A 245 20.44 -10.96 -7.36
CA VAL A 245 19.59 -11.91 -6.62
C VAL A 245 18.17 -11.98 -7.22
N VAL A 246 17.59 -10.84 -7.60
CA VAL A 246 16.29 -10.80 -8.30
C VAL A 246 16.38 -11.52 -9.65
N GLY A 247 17.43 -11.27 -10.43
CA GLY A 247 17.68 -11.96 -11.70
C GLY A 247 17.78 -13.48 -11.53
N MET A 248 18.57 -13.95 -10.55
CA MET A 248 18.75 -15.37 -10.23
C MET A 248 17.43 -16.04 -9.78
N MET A 249 16.57 -15.34 -9.03
CA MET A 249 15.31 -15.88 -8.54
C MET A 249 14.13 -15.76 -9.52
N SER A 250 14.25 -14.89 -10.54
CA SER A 250 13.17 -14.65 -11.52
C SER A 250 12.83 -15.87 -12.38
N ARG A 251 13.86 -16.57 -12.89
CA ARG A 251 13.69 -17.77 -13.72
C ARG A 251 13.08 -18.95 -12.94
N PRO A 252 13.60 -19.33 -11.76
CA PRO A 252 12.95 -20.33 -10.91
C PRO A 252 11.50 -19.98 -10.60
N PHE A 253 11.22 -18.75 -10.16
CA PHE A 253 9.84 -18.35 -9.82
C PHE A 253 8.88 -18.40 -11.00
N ALA A 254 9.32 -18.02 -12.21
CA ALA A 254 8.51 -18.16 -13.41
C ALA A 254 8.24 -19.64 -13.77
N LYS A 255 9.23 -20.51 -13.57
CA LYS A 255 9.15 -21.95 -13.87
C LYS A 255 8.34 -22.75 -12.85
N SER A 256 8.34 -22.33 -11.58
CA SER A 256 7.70 -23.06 -10.47
C SER A 256 6.17 -23.01 -10.44
N GLY A 257 5.53 -22.32 -11.40
CA GLY A 257 4.08 -22.24 -11.47
C GLY A 257 3.44 -21.39 -10.37
N VAL A 258 2.11 -21.38 -10.32
CA VAL A 258 1.32 -20.78 -9.22
C VAL A 258 1.03 -21.89 -8.20
N PRO A 259 1.04 -21.61 -6.87
CA PRO A 259 0.60 -22.59 -5.88
C PRO A 259 -0.79 -23.13 -6.23
N GLY A 260 -0.98 -24.43 -6.11
CA GLY A 260 -2.23 -25.10 -6.52
C GLY A 260 -3.05 -25.62 -5.33
N ARG A 261 -4.36 -25.84 -5.53
CA ARG A 261 -5.22 -26.52 -4.54
C ARG A 261 -4.71 -27.92 -4.18
N GLN A 262 -4.05 -28.60 -5.11
CA GLN A 262 -3.43 -29.91 -4.89
C GLN A 262 -2.34 -29.88 -3.81
N GLU A 263 -1.73 -28.73 -3.56
CA GLU A 263 -0.77 -28.56 -2.45
C GLU A 263 -1.46 -28.41 -1.10
N GLY A 264 -2.78 -28.25 -1.02
CA GLY A 264 -3.52 -28.07 0.23
C GLY A 264 -3.94 -26.63 0.54
N PHE A 265 -3.77 -25.69 -0.40
CA PHE A 265 -4.24 -24.31 -0.24
C PHE A 265 -5.77 -24.21 -0.32
N ALA A 266 -6.36 -23.59 0.72
CA ALA A 266 -7.78 -23.25 0.78
C ALA A 266 -8.15 -22.20 -0.29
N SER A 267 -7.32 -21.14 -0.41
CA SER A 267 -7.43 -20.17 -1.48
C SER A 267 -6.09 -19.54 -1.89
N ILE A 268 -6.05 -19.03 -3.13
CA ILE A 268 -4.85 -18.48 -3.77
C ILE A 268 -5.22 -17.15 -4.43
N ILE A 269 -4.52 -16.08 -4.07
CA ILE A 269 -4.64 -14.76 -4.68
C ILE A 269 -3.36 -14.47 -5.47
N VAL A 270 -3.49 -14.17 -6.77
CA VAL A 270 -2.36 -13.82 -7.63
C VAL A 270 -2.42 -12.35 -8.02
N CYS A 271 -1.34 -11.62 -7.76
CA CYS A 271 -1.21 -10.20 -8.02
C CYS A 271 -0.10 -9.96 -9.05
N ASN A 272 -0.43 -9.37 -10.19
CA ASN A 272 0.47 -9.06 -11.28
C ASN A 272 0.87 -7.57 -11.34
N ASN A 273 0.23 -6.72 -10.53
CA ASN A 273 0.52 -5.29 -10.42
C ASN A 273 0.18 -4.76 -9.02
N ASP A 274 0.64 -3.55 -8.69
CA ASP A 274 0.45 -2.95 -7.36
C ASP A 274 -1.02 -2.73 -6.99
N THR A 275 -1.90 -2.50 -7.96
CA THR A 275 -3.34 -2.35 -7.70
C THR A 275 -3.92 -3.66 -7.17
N GLN A 276 -3.54 -4.80 -7.75
CA GLN A 276 -3.94 -6.11 -7.26
C GLN A 276 -3.33 -6.41 -5.88
N VAL A 277 -2.08 -5.99 -5.62
CA VAL A 277 -1.46 -6.08 -4.29
C VAL A 277 -2.25 -5.29 -3.25
N ALA A 278 -2.61 -4.04 -3.56
CA ALA A 278 -3.39 -3.20 -2.66
C ALA A 278 -4.78 -3.79 -2.37
N ARG A 279 -5.43 -4.38 -3.38
CA ARG A 279 -6.71 -5.08 -3.21
C ARG A 279 -6.59 -6.31 -2.33
N ALA A 280 -5.58 -7.15 -2.57
CA ALA A 280 -5.30 -8.31 -1.73
C ALA A 280 -5.03 -7.87 -0.28
N LEU A 281 -4.31 -6.77 -0.08
CA LEU A 281 -4.04 -6.21 1.23
C LEU A 281 -5.35 -5.77 1.92
N THR A 282 -6.25 -5.08 1.22
CA THR A 282 -7.55 -4.71 1.79
C THR A 282 -8.37 -5.93 2.18
N ALA A 283 -8.49 -6.92 1.31
CA ALA A 283 -9.24 -8.15 1.61
C ALA A 283 -8.67 -8.89 2.84
N TRP A 284 -7.34 -8.98 2.94
CA TRP A 284 -6.69 -9.60 4.09
C TRP A 284 -6.70 -8.74 5.37
N ALA A 285 -6.72 -7.41 5.25
CA ALA A 285 -6.87 -6.52 6.40
C ALA A 285 -8.28 -6.59 7.01
N ASN A 286 -9.29 -6.85 6.17
CA ASN A 286 -10.68 -7.05 6.57
C ASN A 286 -10.99 -8.50 6.99
N TYR A 287 -10.01 -9.41 6.92
CA TYR A 287 -10.19 -10.79 7.30
C TYR A 287 -10.78 -10.90 8.71
N SER A 288 -11.80 -11.74 8.85
CA SER A 288 -12.39 -12.09 10.13
C SER A 288 -12.81 -13.56 10.11
N PRO A 289 -12.98 -14.20 11.27
CA PRO A 289 -13.54 -15.55 11.36
C PRO A 289 -14.89 -15.75 10.65
N ALA A 290 -15.72 -14.70 10.62
CA ALA A 290 -16.99 -14.70 9.92
C ALA A 290 -16.84 -14.64 8.38
N ASN A 291 -15.65 -14.28 7.89
CA ASN A 291 -15.26 -14.27 6.49
C ASN A 291 -13.93 -15.03 6.28
N PRO A 292 -13.96 -16.37 6.38
CA PRO A 292 -12.76 -17.20 6.45
C PRO A 292 -11.99 -17.27 5.12
N ASP A 293 -12.63 -16.95 3.99
CA ASP A 293 -11.98 -16.93 2.69
C ASP A 293 -11.93 -15.52 2.09
N PRO A 294 -10.90 -14.72 2.39
CA PRO A 294 -10.72 -13.39 1.81
C PRO A 294 -10.43 -13.44 0.31
N SER A 295 -10.24 -14.62 -0.31
CA SER A 295 -10.28 -14.74 -1.76
C SER A 295 -11.68 -14.53 -2.32
N VAL A 296 -12.73 -14.81 -1.54
CA VAL A 296 -14.11 -14.47 -1.88
C VAL A 296 -14.30 -12.97 -1.79
N GLU A 297 -13.76 -12.26 -0.80
CA GLU A 297 -13.82 -10.79 -0.77
C GLU A 297 -12.98 -10.18 -1.90
N TYR A 298 -11.78 -10.70 -2.14
CA TYR A 298 -10.94 -10.32 -3.29
C TYR A 298 -11.68 -10.55 -4.62
N SER A 299 -12.37 -11.69 -4.75
CA SER A 299 -13.17 -12.10 -5.91
C SER A 299 -14.52 -11.40 -5.96
N ALA A 300 -15.15 -11.01 -4.85
CA ALA A 300 -16.40 -10.26 -4.76
C ALA A 300 -16.16 -8.78 -5.07
N HIS A 301 -15.00 -8.24 -4.72
CA HIS A 301 -14.52 -7.00 -5.33
C HIS A 301 -14.17 -7.17 -6.82
N THR A 302 -14.14 -8.41 -7.32
CA THR A 302 -14.07 -8.76 -8.76
C THR A 302 -15.46 -9.01 -9.35
N SER A 303 -16.46 -9.52 -8.60
CA SER A 303 -17.81 -9.92 -9.06
C SER A 303 -19.00 -9.07 -8.56
N ALA A 304 -19.04 -8.59 -7.31
CA ALA A 304 -20.00 -7.57 -6.84
C ALA A 304 -19.74 -6.18 -7.46
N ARG A 305 -18.49 -5.92 -7.89
CA ARG A 305 -18.12 -4.74 -8.69
C ARG A 305 -18.24 -4.95 -10.20
N GLN A 306 -18.59 -6.17 -10.63
CA GLN A 306 -18.92 -6.53 -12.00
C GLN A 306 -20.35 -6.11 -12.37
N LEU A 307 -21.21 -5.85 -11.38
CA LEU A 307 -22.56 -5.34 -11.59
C LEU A 307 -22.76 -3.88 -11.16
N ARG A 308 -21.93 -3.31 -10.27
CA ARG A 308 -21.92 -1.85 -10.01
C ARG A 308 -20.49 -1.33 -9.77
N GLY A 309 -19.93 -0.64 -10.76
CA GLY A 309 -19.12 0.55 -10.47
C GLY A 309 -17.60 0.52 -10.64
N ALA A 310 -16.87 -0.59 -10.80
CA ALA A 310 -15.50 -0.52 -11.38
C ALA A 310 -14.82 -1.77 -11.96
N GLY A 311 -15.57 -2.80 -12.33
CA GLY A 311 -15.20 -3.54 -13.56
C GLY A 311 -15.23 -2.65 -14.80
N ALA A 312 -15.93 -1.50 -14.74
CA ALA A 312 -16.00 -0.52 -15.80
C ALA A 312 -14.63 0.11 -16.16
N TRP A 313 -13.71 0.33 -15.22
CA TRP A 313 -12.51 1.14 -15.55
C TRP A 313 -11.39 0.34 -16.22
N GLN A 314 -11.20 -0.93 -15.85
CA GLN A 314 -10.11 -1.80 -16.35
C GLN A 314 -10.23 -2.22 -17.83
N GLY A 315 -11.25 -1.70 -18.52
CA GLY A 315 -11.40 -1.71 -19.97
C GLY A 315 -12.24 -0.52 -20.44
N ALA A 316 -12.25 0.59 -19.69
CA ALA A 316 -13.02 1.79 -20.06
C ALA A 316 -12.57 2.30 -21.42
N LEU A 317 -11.27 2.51 -21.59
CA LEU A 317 -10.70 2.98 -22.84
C LEU A 317 -10.86 1.94 -23.96
N GLN A 318 -10.76 0.64 -23.67
CA GLN A 318 -11.04 -0.42 -24.65
C GLN A 318 -12.50 -0.40 -25.14
N ARG A 319 -13.46 -0.12 -24.25
CA ARG A 319 -14.88 0.00 -24.63
C ARG A 319 -15.15 1.29 -25.41
N ILE A 320 -14.55 2.41 -25.01
CA ILE A 320 -14.64 3.67 -25.76
C ILE A 320 -13.99 3.53 -27.14
N ALA A 321 -12.85 2.85 -27.25
CA ALA A 321 -12.21 2.53 -28.53
C ALA A 321 -13.09 1.64 -29.43
N ARG A 322 -13.74 0.63 -28.85
CA ARG A 322 -14.60 -0.30 -29.58
C ARG A 322 -15.93 0.33 -30.01
N ASP A 323 -16.59 1.02 -29.10
CA ASP A 323 -17.91 1.62 -29.29
C ASP A 323 -17.95 3.04 -28.68
N PRO A 324 -17.39 4.04 -29.38
CA PRO A 324 -17.29 5.39 -28.86
C PRO A 324 -18.65 6.07 -28.65
N HIS A 325 -19.68 5.64 -29.39
CA HIS A 325 -21.04 6.17 -29.23
C HIS A 325 -21.77 5.63 -27.99
N SER A 326 -21.28 4.54 -27.40
CA SER A 326 -21.81 4.01 -26.13
C SER A 326 -21.31 4.75 -24.89
N ALA A 327 -20.32 5.64 -25.02
CA ALA A 327 -19.89 6.52 -23.95
C ALA A 327 -21.03 7.53 -23.68
N GLY A 328 -21.75 7.36 -22.56
CA GLY A 328 -22.95 8.15 -22.24
C GLY A 328 -22.74 9.68 -22.21
N SER A 329 -23.85 10.42 -22.08
CA SER A 329 -23.85 11.89 -22.01
C SER A 329 -23.09 12.43 -20.79
N GLY A 330 -22.28 13.49 -20.97
CA GLY A 330 -21.59 14.21 -19.88
C GLY A 330 -20.10 14.44 -20.14
N SER A 331 -19.28 14.53 -19.08
CA SER A 331 -17.83 14.83 -19.16
C SER A 331 -16.96 13.78 -19.87
N GLN A 332 -17.53 12.64 -20.30
CA GLN A 332 -16.84 11.63 -21.12
C GLN A 332 -17.44 11.51 -22.53
N ALA A 333 -18.31 12.44 -22.93
CA ALA A 333 -18.77 12.51 -24.31
C ALA A 333 -17.56 12.65 -25.26
N PRO A 334 -17.54 11.93 -26.38
CA PRO A 334 -16.48 12.07 -27.38
C PRO A 334 -16.38 13.51 -27.88
N ILE A 335 -15.16 14.04 -27.86
CA ILE A 335 -14.79 15.33 -28.46
C ILE A 335 -14.75 15.17 -29.98
N ALA A 336 -14.09 14.10 -30.44
CA ALA A 336 -13.98 13.71 -31.85
C ALA A 336 -13.96 12.19 -31.96
N ILE A 337 -14.49 11.66 -33.06
CA ILE A 337 -14.54 10.22 -33.36
C ILE A 337 -14.23 10.04 -34.84
N ASP A 338 -13.30 9.15 -35.15
CA ASP A 338 -13.08 8.64 -36.51
C ASP A 338 -12.79 7.13 -36.46
N ASP A 339 -12.38 6.55 -37.59
CA ASP A 339 -12.11 5.13 -37.73
C ASP A 339 -10.81 4.67 -37.02
N GLN A 340 -9.88 5.58 -36.73
CA GLN A 340 -8.56 5.29 -36.17
C GLN A 340 -8.46 5.61 -34.67
N CYS A 341 -9.12 6.66 -34.20
CA CYS A 341 -9.04 7.13 -32.83
C CYS A 341 -10.37 7.73 -32.31
N VAL A 342 -10.44 7.89 -30.99
CA VAL A 342 -11.48 8.66 -30.31
C VAL A 342 -10.82 9.61 -29.32
N MET A 343 -11.25 10.87 -29.35
CA MET A 343 -10.80 11.88 -28.41
C MET A 343 -11.84 12.11 -27.32
N ILE A 344 -11.42 12.10 -26.05
CA ILE A 344 -12.28 12.29 -24.88
C ILE A 344 -11.59 13.17 -23.85
N ASN A 345 -12.37 13.83 -22.99
CA ASN A 345 -11.82 14.48 -21.80
C ASN A 345 -11.31 13.45 -20.79
N ASP A 346 -10.18 13.73 -20.11
CA ASP A 346 -9.71 12.89 -19.01
C ASP A 346 -10.66 13.09 -17.81
N LEU A 347 -11.19 11.99 -17.26
CA LEU A 347 -12.16 12.04 -16.17
C LEU A 347 -11.52 12.46 -14.83
N TYR A 348 -10.19 12.47 -14.75
CA TYR A 348 -9.41 12.98 -13.63
C TYR A 348 -8.35 13.95 -14.15
N PRO A 349 -8.72 15.11 -14.70
CA PRO A 349 -7.81 15.99 -15.42
C PRO A 349 -6.69 16.49 -14.49
N LYS A 350 -5.43 16.57 -14.94
CA LYS A 350 -4.30 17.01 -14.10
C LYS A 350 -3.86 18.45 -14.34
N ALA A 351 -4.58 19.15 -15.21
CA ALA A 351 -4.46 20.56 -15.57
C ALA A 351 -5.84 21.08 -15.98
N ARG A 352 -5.96 22.39 -16.26
CA ARG A 352 -7.20 23.02 -16.75
C ARG A 352 -7.74 22.35 -18.02
N CYS A 353 -6.86 21.99 -18.95
CA CYS A 353 -7.20 21.23 -20.15
C CYS A 353 -6.43 19.91 -20.14
N HIS A 354 -7.15 18.78 -20.11
CA HIS A 354 -6.55 17.45 -20.19
C HIS A 354 -7.49 16.49 -20.92
N ALA A 355 -7.06 16.04 -22.10
CA ALA A 355 -7.79 15.10 -22.94
C ALA A 355 -6.93 13.86 -23.25
N LEU A 356 -7.60 12.82 -23.72
CA LEU A 356 -7.02 11.57 -24.18
C LEU A 356 -7.40 11.35 -25.64
N VAL A 357 -6.42 11.10 -26.50
CA VAL A 357 -6.64 10.54 -27.84
C VAL A 357 -6.39 9.04 -27.73
N VAL A 358 -7.43 8.23 -27.89
CA VAL A 358 -7.41 6.78 -27.67
C VAL A 358 -7.43 6.08 -29.01
N ALA A 359 -6.43 5.23 -29.29
CA ALA A 359 -6.41 4.44 -30.52
C ALA A 359 -7.56 3.42 -30.53
N ARG A 360 -8.18 3.18 -31.69
CA ARG A 360 -9.26 2.20 -31.84
C ARG A 360 -8.78 0.78 -32.10
N ASP A 361 -7.51 0.61 -32.47
CA ASP A 361 -6.88 -0.70 -32.67
C ASP A 361 -6.85 -1.50 -31.36
N ALA A 362 -7.60 -2.60 -31.32
CA ALA A 362 -7.72 -3.45 -30.14
C ALA A 362 -6.42 -4.21 -29.78
N SER A 363 -5.45 -4.31 -30.69
CA SER A 363 -4.15 -4.93 -30.43
C SER A 363 -3.21 -4.02 -29.63
N LEU A 364 -3.46 -2.71 -29.63
CA LEU A 364 -2.60 -1.70 -29.00
C LEU A 364 -3.05 -1.42 -27.57
N GLN A 365 -2.44 -2.11 -26.61
CA GLN A 365 -2.76 -1.98 -25.18
C GLN A 365 -1.87 -0.97 -24.46
N SER A 366 -0.63 -0.77 -24.92
CA SER A 366 0.33 0.20 -24.39
C SER A 366 1.31 0.63 -25.49
N PRO A 367 2.18 1.63 -25.23
CA PRO A 367 3.27 1.95 -26.13
C PRO A 367 4.23 0.79 -26.43
N ASP A 368 4.27 -0.25 -25.59
CA ASP A 368 5.11 -1.44 -25.81
C ASP A 368 4.65 -2.30 -27.00
N ASN A 369 3.39 -2.13 -27.45
CA ASN A 369 2.85 -2.83 -28.61
C ASN A 369 3.16 -2.11 -29.93
N LEU A 370 3.73 -0.90 -29.89
CA LEU A 370 4.00 -0.11 -31.08
C LEU A 370 5.13 -0.72 -31.91
N THR A 371 4.90 -0.77 -33.21
CA THR A 371 5.87 -1.12 -34.26
C THR A 371 5.98 0.02 -35.27
N ARG A 372 6.91 -0.07 -36.23
CA ARG A 372 7.05 0.94 -37.30
C ARG A 372 5.79 1.10 -38.15
N GLU A 373 4.95 0.07 -38.23
CA GLU A 373 3.70 0.08 -39.00
C GLU A 373 2.66 1.04 -38.40
N HIS A 374 2.79 1.38 -37.12
CA HIS A 374 1.87 2.25 -36.40
C HIS A 374 2.23 3.74 -36.51
N ILE A 375 3.30 4.11 -37.24
CA ILE A 375 3.70 5.51 -37.41
C ILE A 375 2.56 6.38 -37.98
N PRO A 376 1.81 5.96 -39.03
CA PRO A 376 0.70 6.76 -39.56
C PRO A 376 -0.40 7.01 -38.52
N LEU A 377 -0.75 5.99 -37.71
CA LEU A 377 -1.71 6.14 -36.62
C LEU A 377 -1.24 7.18 -35.58
N LEU A 378 0.03 7.13 -35.19
CA LEU A 378 0.58 8.10 -34.22
C LEU A 378 0.62 9.53 -34.77
N GLN A 379 0.84 9.70 -36.08
CA GLN A 379 0.76 11.00 -36.75
C GLN A 379 -0.68 11.52 -36.74
N HIS A 380 -1.64 10.68 -37.11
CA HIS A 380 -3.07 11.01 -37.08
C HIS A 380 -3.54 11.42 -35.67
N MET A 381 -3.19 10.63 -34.65
CA MET A 381 -3.51 10.98 -33.26
C MET A 381 -2.89 12.32 -32.81
N GLN A 382 -1.72 12.67 -33.34
CA GLN A 382 -1.07 13.94 -33.05
C GLN A 382 -1.77 15.10 -33.75
N GLU A 383 -2.23 14.92 -34.98
CA GLU A 383 -2.97 15.92 -35.76
C GLU A 383 -4.30 16.28 -35.08
N GLU A 384 -5.08 15.27 -34.68
CA GLU A 384 -6.33 15.45 -33.92
C GLU A 384 -6.07 16.20 -32.59
N ALA A 385 -5.02 15.82 -31.87
CA ALA A 385 -4.61 16.52 -30.65
C ALA A 385 -4.28 18.00 -30.91
N MET A 386 -3.55 18.31 -32.00
CA MET A 386 -3.15 19.68 -32.33
C MET A 386 -4.35 20.55 -32.72
N GLN A 387 -5.32 20.01 -33.47
CA GLN A 387 -6.55 20.74 -33.79
C GLN A 387 -7.31 21.12 -32.52
N TRP A 388 -7.48 20.18 -31.60
CA TRP A 388 -8.12 20.46 -30.32
C TRP A 388 -7.35 21.50 -29.48
N VAL A 389 -6.01 21.41 -29.42
CA VAL A 389 -5.19 22.40 -28.72
C VAL A 389 -5.39 23.81 -29.30
N GLN A 390 -5.41 23.97 -30.61
CA GLN A 390 -5.66 25.26 -31.26
C GLN A 390 -7.02 25.84 -30.85
N GLN A 391 -8.06 24.99 -30.81
CA GLN A 391 -9.38 25.41 -30.33
C GLN A 391 -9.35 25.87 -28.87
N GLN A 392 -8.73 25.08 -27.97
CA GLN A 392 -8.65 25.42 -26.55
C GLN A 392 -7.87 26.73 -26.32
N GLN A 393 -6.81 26.98 -27.09
CA GLN A 393 -6.04 28.22 -27.01
C GLN A 393 -6.78 29.42 -27.60
N ALA A 394 -7.64 29.23 -28.60
CA ALA A 394 -8.50 30.28 -29.12
C ALA A 394 -9.60 30.69 -28.12
N GLU A 395 -10.19 29.70 -27.42
CA GLU A 395 -11.21 29.92 -26.39
C GLU A 395 -10.61 30.47 -25.08
N HIS A 396 -9.38 30.06 -24.75
CA HIS A 396 -8.67 30.46 -23.54
C HIS A 396 -7.22 30.88 -23.87
N PRO A 397 -7.01 32.13 -24.33
CA PRO A 397 -5.69 32.63 -24.74
C PRO A 397 -4.64 32.68 -23.63
N ASP A 398 -5.08 32.60 -22.36
CA ASP A 398 -4.22 32.56 -21.18
C ASP A 398 -3.63 31.17 -20.88
N LEU A 399 -4.09 30.12 -21.58
CA LEU A 399 -3.58 28.76 -21.36
C LEU A 399 -2.10 28.65 -21.74
N PRO A 400 -1.28 28.01 -20.89
CA PRO A 400 0.11 27.75 -21.23
C PRO A 400 0.23 26.71 -22.34
N PRO A 401 1.45 26.50 -22.90
CA PRO A 401 1.69 25.48 -23.91
C PRO A 401 1.23 24.09 -23.47
N PHE A 402 0.79 23.29 -24.43
CA PHE A 402 0.38 21.92 -24.19
C PHE A 402 1.53 20.94 -24.35
N ARG A 403 1.40 19.77 -23.72
CA ARG A 403 2.23 18.59 -23.94
C ARG A 403 1.37 17.47 -24.50
N MET A 404 1.91 16.81 -25.52
CA MET A 404 1.33 15.61 -26.13
C MET A 404 2.31 14.45 -25.90
N GLY A 405 1.81 13.32 -25.42
CA GLY A 405 2.68 12.16 -25.16
C GLY A 405 2.00 10.99 -24.49
N PHE A 406 2.75 9.92 -24.27
CA PHE A 406 2.28 8.66 -23.70
C PHE A 406 2.96 8.38 -22.36
N HIS A 407 2.27 7.73 -21.44
CA HIS A 407 2.94 7.16 -20.28
C HIS A 407 3.69 5.87 -20.67
N SER A 408 4.96 5.76 -20.30
CA SER A 408 5.77 4.55 -20.53
C SER A 408 5.26 3.32 -19.78
N VAL A 409 4.50 3.54 -18.71
CA VAL A 409 3.73 2.50 -18.00
C VAL A 409 2.31 3.02 -17.80
N PRO A 410 1.36 2.70 -18.71
CA PRO A 410 0.02 3.27 -18.65
C PRO A 410 -0.80 2.72 -17.48
N SER A 411 -1.69 3.57 -16.95
CA SER A 411 -2.57 3.23 -15.83
C SER A 411 -3.80 2.43 -16.25
N LEU A 412 -4.20 2.53 -17.51
CA LEU A 412 -5.30 1.80 -18.14
C LEU A 412 -4.81 1.12 -19.43
N PRO A 413 -5.32 -0.08 -19.75
CA PRO A 413 -5.06 -0.71 -21.03
C PRO A 413 -5.80 0.03 -22.14
N GLN A 414 -5.30 -0.12 -23.38
CA GLN A 414 -5.59 0.66 -24.60
C GLN A 414 -4.59 1.81 -24.77
N LEU A 415 -3.93 1.88 -25.93
CA LEU A 415 -3.00 2.95 -26.26
C LEU A 415 -3.73 4.30 -26.28
N HIS A 416 -3.26 5.25 -25.47
CA HIS A 416 -3.83 6.59 -25.38
C HIS A 416 -2.74 7.66 -25.24
N MET A 417 -2.84 8.70 -26.06
CA MET A 417 -2.02 9.91 -25.97
C MET A 417 -2.69 10.90 -25.02
N HIS A 418 -1.95 11.38 -24.04
CA HIS A 418 -2.37 12.50 -23.21
C HIS A 418 -2.09 13.82 -23.93
N VAL A 419 -3.08 14.71 -23.92
CA VAL A 419 -2.98 16.10 -24.41
C VAL A 419 -3.32 17.00 -23.24
N ILE A 420 -2.30 17.64 -22.66
CA ILE A 420 -2.41 18.31 -21.35
C ILE A 420 -1.77 19.70 -21.36
N SER A 421 -2.47 20.70 -20.83
CA SER A 421 -1.92 22.04 -20.63
C SER A 421 -0.90 22.06 -19.47
N GLN A 422 0.14 22.90 -19.56
CA GLN A 422 1.24 22.90 -18.58
C GLN A 422 0.99 23.72 -17.31
N ASP A 423 -0.22 24.25 -17.10
CA ASP A 423 -0.58 24.92 -15.84
C ASP A 423 -0.61 23.92 -14.68
N PHE A 424 -0.98 22.66 -14.96
CA PHE A 424 -1.22 21.63 -13.95
C PHE A 424 -2.14 22.09 -12.80
N ASP A 425 -3.02 23.05 -13.08
CA ASP A 425 -3.99 23.57 -12.13
C ASP A 425 -5.24 22.69 -12.16
N SER A 426 -5.29 21.75 -11.22
CA SER A 426 -6.44 20.88 -11.04
C SER A 426 -6.51 20.30 -9.64
N PRO A 427 -7.72 20.20 -9.04
CA PRO A 427 -7.92 19.51 -7.76
C PRO A 427 -7.63 18.00 -7.82
N GLN A 428 -7.48 17.41 -9.01
CA GLN A 428 -7.11 15.99 -9.18
C GLN A 428 -5.60 15.74 -9.17
N LEU A 429 -4.76 16.79 -9.19
CA LEU A 429 -3.30 16.69 -9.03
C LEU A 429 -2.90 16.54 -7.54
N LYS A 430 -3.27 15.42 -6.92
CA LYS A 430 -3.18 15.22 -5.45
C LYS A 430 -1.83 14.78 -4.88
N HIS A 431 -0.93 14.26 -5.71
CA HIS A 431 0.25 13.53 -5.23
C HIS A 431 1.48 13.76 -6.12
N LYS A 432 2.68 13.66 -5.53
CA LYS A 432 3.97 13.75 -6.25
C LYS A 432 4.05 12.83 -7.47
N LYS A 433 3.46 11.63 -7.39
CA LYS A 433 3.41 10.68 -8.51
C LYS A 433 2.63 11.22 -9.73
N HIS A 434 1.58 12.03 -9.53
CA HIS A 434 0.84 12.63 -10.64
C HIS A 434 1.68 13.68 -11.32
N TRP A 435 2.40 14.50 -10.56
CA TRP A 435 3.34 15.47 -11.14
C TRP A 435 4.46 14.78 -11.93
N ILE A 436 5.08 13.75 -11.35
CA ILE A 436 6.18 13.00 -11.98
C ILE A 436 5.73 12.28 -13.26
N SER A 437 4.48 11.80 -13.34
CA SER A 437 4.03 11.04 -14.51
C SER A 437 4.00 11.89 -15.79
N PHE A 438 3.75 13.20 -15.67
CA PHE A 438 3.78 14.13 -16.80
C PHE A 438 5.11 14.89 -16.91
N ASN A 439 5.81 15.16 -15.81
CA ASN A 439 7.03 15.99 -15.81
C ASN A 439 8.36 15.20 -15.68
N GLY A 440 8.30 13.87 -15.61
CA GLY A 440 9.47 13.00 -15.56
C GLY A 440 9.72 12.25 -16.87
N THR A 441 10.70 11.34 -16.84
CA THR A 441 11.04 10.43 -17.96
C THR A 441 9.95 9.41 -18.28
N PHE A 442 8.89 9.35 -17.48
CA PHE A 442 7.72 8.51 -17.70
C PHE A 442 6.79 9.04 -18.79
N PHE A 443 6.91 10.32 -19.17
CA PHE A 443 6.12 10.92 -20.24
C PHE A 443 6.91 10.90 -21.55
N LEU A 444 6.56 9.95 -22.42
CA LEU A 444 7.17 9.75 -23.73
C LEU A 444 6.58 10.76 -24.72
N GLN A 445 7.41 11.70 -25.16
CA GLN A 445 7.06 12.63 -26.23
C GLN A 445 7.88 12.33 -27.48
N ARG A 446 7.29 12.60 -28.64
CA ARG A 446 8.06 12.64 -29.88
C ARG A 446 9.15 13.71 -29.70
N LYS A 447 10.41 13.31 -29.85
CA LYS A 447 11.50 14.28 -30.00
C LYS A 447 11.24 15.04 -31.29
N SER A 448 11.19 16.37 -31.22
CA SER A 448 11.27 17.21 -32.41
C SER A 448 12.47 16.73 -33.22
N ALA A 449 12.29 16.50 -34.52
CA ALA A 449 13.43 16.26 -35.39
C ALA A 449 14.30 17.52 -35.33
N SER A 450 15.48 17.41 -34.72
CA SER A 450 16.55 18.40 -34.79
C SER A 450 17.25 18.32 -36.13
#